data_AF-A0A6L7NES0-F1
#
_entry.id   AF-A0A6L7NES0-F1
#
_cell.length_a   1.000
_cell.length_b   1.000
_cell.length_c   1.000
_cell.angle_alpha   90.00
_cell.angle_beta   90.00
_cell.angle_gamma   90.00
#
_symmetry.space_group_name_H-M   'P 1'
#
loop_
_entity.id
_entity.type
_entity.pdbx_description
1 polymer ?
#
loop_
_entity_poly.entity_id
_entity_poly.type
_entity_poly.pdbx_seq_one_letter_code
_entity_poly.pdbx_strand_id
1 'polypeptide(L)'
;MSDQSVDPREFLFDFVLYLVTCARLHLDEKPIYGAFRMIEGASRLVEAAESRPGWEVDAFLSEQRAAIEANKARMTVDKDGFRQWLSDLAREMAAEATRRNLDPPV
;
A
#
# COMPACT_ATOMS: atom_id res chain seq x y z
N MET A 1 21.30 -19.38 9.81
CA MET A 1 20.26 -18.92 8.88
C MET A 1 20.71 -17.55 8.42
N SER A 2 21.05 -17.38 7.14
CA SER A 2 21.47 -16.09 6.60
C SER A 2 20.31 -15.11 6.71
N ASP A 3 20.57 -13.94 7.29
CA ASP A 3 19.68 -12.79 7.19
C ASP A 3 19.46 -12.49 5.71
N GLN A 4 18.29 -12.86 5.18
CA GLN A 4 17.89 -12.52 3.82
C GLN A 4 17.20 -11.16 3.82
N SER A 5 17.86 -10.16 4.41
CA SER A 5 17.44 -8.78 4.25
C SER A 5 17.68 -8.38 2.80
N VAL A 6 16.59 -8.05 2.09
CA VAL A 6 16.67 -7.50 0.72
C VAL A 6 17.46 -6.21 0.78
N ASP A 7 18.44 -6.01 -0.12
CA ASP A 7 19.20 -4.75 -0.18
C ASP A 7 18.20 -3.60 -0.40
N PRO A 8 18.14 -2.58 0.48
CA PRO A 8 17.21 -1.46 0.33
C PRO A 8 17.29 -0.76 -1.03
N ARG A 9 18.44 -0.82 -1.70
CA ARG A 9 18.64 -0.28 -3.05
C ARG A 9 17.98 -1.13 -4.12
N GLU A 10 18.03 -2.45 -3.99
CA GLU A 10 17.33 -3.39 -4.88
C GLU A 10 15.82 -3.23 -4.71
N PHE A 11 15.33 -3.17 -3.47
CA PHE A 11 13.91 -2.91 -3.22
C PHE A 11 13.45 -1.58 -3.84
N LEU A 12 14.22 -0.49 -3.65
CA LEU A 12 13.88 0.80 -4.23
C LEU A 12 13.82 0.74 -5.76
N PHE A 13 14.78 0.07 -6.39
CA PHE A 13 14.78 -0.13 -7.83
C PHE A 13 13.55 -0.92 -8.29
N ASP A 14 13.25 -2.04 -7.64
CA ASP A 14 12.10 -2.89 -7.97
C ASP A 14 10.76 -2.16 -7.76
N PHE A 15 10.66 -1.35 -6.71
CA PHE A 15 9.48 -0.55 -6.44
C PHE A 15 9.28 0.55 -7.49
N VAL A 16 10.35 1.25 -7.89
CA VAL A 16 10.31 2.24 -8.98
C VAL A 16 9.96 1.56 -10.30
N LEU A 17 10.59 0.43 -10.61
CA LEU A 17 10.30 -0.37 -11.80
C LEU A 17 8.81 -0.79 -11.83
N TYR A 18 8.29 -1.25 -10.70
CA TYR A 18 6.87 -1.59 -10.54
C TYR A 18 5.98 -0.38 -10.86
N LEU A 19 6.22 0.77 -10.24
CA LEU A 19 5.40 1.97 -10.45
C LEU A 19 5.44 2.48 -11.89
N VAL A 20 6.63 2.54 -12.51
CA VAL A 20 6.81 2.96 -13.91
C VAL A 20 6.08 2.02 -14.86
N THR A 21 6.19 0.71 -14.63
CA THR A 21 5.49 -0.31 -15.43
C THR A 21 3.97 -0.18 -15.27
N CYS A 22 3.50 0.00 -14.03
CA CYS A 22 2.08 0.22 -13.74
C CYS A 22 1.54 1.46 -14.44
N ALA A 23 2.28 2.58 -14.43
CA ALA A 23 1.89 3.81 -15.08
C ALA A 23 1.71 3.65 -16.60
N ARG A 24 2.64 2.94 -17.27
CA ARG A 24 2.50 2.66 -18.71
C ARG A 24 1.27 1.80 -18.99
N LEU A 25 1.11 0.70 -18.26
CA LEU A 25 -0.01 -0.23 -18.44
C LEU A 25 -1.37 0.44 -18.19
N HIS A 26 -1.41 1.45 -17.31
CA HIS A 26 -2.64 2.18 -17.00
C HIS A 26 -3.29 2.87 -18.21
N LEU A 27 -2.52 3.19 -19.26
CA LEU A 27 -3.04 3.83 -20.47
C LEU A 27 -3.91 2.89 -21.33
N ASP A 28 -3.71 1.57 -21.21
CA ASP A 28 -4.34 0.58 -22.10
C ASP A 28 -5.29 -0.38 -21.35
N GLU A 29 -5.27 -0.40 -20.02
CA GLU A 29 -6.01 -1.37 -19.21
C GLU A 29 -7.39 -0.88 -18.74
N LYS A 30 -8.19 -1.81 -18.20
CA LYS A 30 -9.43 -1.44 -17.52
C LYS A 30 -9.11 -0.64 -16.25
N PRO A 31 -9.79 0.50 -15.98
CA PRO A 31 -9.46 1.39 -14.85
C PRO A 31 -9.34 0.72 -13.48
N ILE A 32 -10.10 -0.35 -13.22
CA ILE A 32 -10.07 -1.10 -11.96
C ILE A 32 -8.68 -1.71 -11.65
N TYR A 33 -7.90 -2.06 -12.67
CA TYR A 33 -6.53 -2.57 -12.49
C TYR A 33 -5.57 -1.50 -11.98
N GLY A 34 -5.79 -0.23 -12.34
CA GLY A 34 -5.04 0.90 -11.81
C GLY A 34 -5.29 1.08 -10.32
N ALA A 35 -6.56 1.03 -9.90
CA ALA A 35 -6.92 1.10 -8.47
C ALA A 35 -6.26 -0.02 -7.66
N PHE A 36 -6.28 -1.26 -8.17
CA PHE A 36 -5.58 -2.38 -7.55
C PHE A 36 -4.06 -2.16 -7.43
N ARG A 37 -3.40 -1.66 -8.48
CA ARG A 37 -1.96 -1.42 -8.44
C ARG A 37 -1.55 -0.29 -7.49
N MET A 38 -2.39 0.72 -7.33
CA MET A 38 -2.14 1.78 -6.37
C MET A 38 -2.14 1.23 -4.92
N ILE A 39 -3.13 0.41 -4.55
CA ILE A 39 -3.19 -0.19 -3.21
C ILE A 39 -2.12 -1.27 -3.00
N GLU A 40 -1.78 -2.05 -4.02
CA GLU A 40 -0.63 -2.97 -4.00
C GLU A 40 0.69 -2.21 -3.80
N GLY A 41 0.87 -1.09 -4.49
CA GLY A 41 2.04 -0.22 -4.32
C GLY A 41 2.14 0.34 -2.89
N ALA A 42 1.01 0.74 -2.30
CA ALA A 42 0.95 1.17 -0.91
C ALA A 42 1.34 0.04 0.07
N SER A 43 0.82 -1.17 -0.13
CA SER A 43 1.17 -2.35 0.67
C SER A 43 2.68 -2.64 0.67
N ARG A 44 3.31 -2.60 -0.52
CA ARG A 44 4.76 -2.79 -0.70
C ARG A 44 5.59 -1.71 0.00
N LEU A 45 5.14 -0.46 -0.04
CA LEU A 45 5.82 0.64 0.66
C LEU A 45 5.80 0.47 2.17
N VAL A 46 4.65 0.07 2.73
CA VAL A 46 4.53 -0.19 4.16
C VAL A 46 5.44 -1.36 4.56
N GLU A 47 5.44 -2.46 3.80
CA GLU A 47 6.33 -3.60 4.05
C GLU A 47 7.81 -3.22 4.07
N ALA A 48 8.24 -2.35 3.15
CA ALA A 48 9.60 -1.86 3.12
C ALA A 48 9.94 -0.91 4.28
N ALA A 49 8.98 -0.12 4.77
CA ALA A 49 9.16 0.68 5.96
C ALA A 49 9.29 -0.20 7.21
N GLU A 50 8.43 -1.23 7.34
CA GLU A 50 8.43 -2.18 8.45
C GLU A 50 9.72 -3.01 8.54
N SER A 51 10.32 -3.36 7.40
CA SER A 51 11.55 -4.14 7.32
C SER A 51 12.83 -3.32 7.49
N ARG A 52 12.72 -1.98 7.63
CA ARG A 52 13.88 -1.08 7.70
C ARG A 52 14.42 -0.96 9.12
N PRO A 53 15.71 -1.27 9.37
CA PRO A 53 16.32 -1.08 10.69
C PRO A 53 16.25 0.37 11.17
N GLY A 54 15.83 0.57 12.42
CA GLY A 54 15.75 1.88 13.07
C GLY A 54 14.48 2.67 12.76
N TRP A 55 13.54 2.12 11.99
CA TRP A 55 12.20 2.68 11.83
C TRP A 55 11.24 2.01 12.80
N GLU A 56 10.43 2.79 13.49
CA GLU A 56 9.35 2.25 14.32
C GLU A 56 8.22 1.75 13.41
N VAL A 57 7.69 0.58 13.72
CA VAL A 57 6.54 0.01 13.01
C VAL A 57 5.31 0.83 13.36
N ASP A 58 4.72 1.47 12.34
CA ASP A 58 3.49 2.22 12.47
C ASP A 58 2.29 1.26 12.50
N ALA A 59 1.74 1.02 13.69
CA ALA A 59 0.68 0.04 13.89
C ALA A 59 -0.56 0.28 13.01
N PHE A 60 -0.91 1.54 12.75
CA PHE A 60 -2.01 1.86 11.85
C PHE A 60 -1.67 1.44 10.42
N LEU A 61 -0.48 1.79 9.91
CA LEU A 61 -0.08 1.39 8.57
C LEU A 61 0.04 -0.14 8.42
N SER A 62 0.52 -0.84 9.45
CA SER A 62 0.56 -2.31 9.47
C SER A 62 -0.83 -2.94 9.36
N GLU A 63 -1.81 -2.40 10.08
CA GLU A 63 -3.21 -2.85 9.98
C GLU A 63 -3.77 -2.61 8.57
N GLN A 64 -3.52 -1.41 8.00
CA GLN A 64 -3.96 -1.09 6.65
C GLN A 64 -3.31 -1.97 5.58
N ARG A 65 -2.03 -2.31 5.74
CA ARG A 65 -1.35 -3.28 4.87
C ARG A 65 -2.02 -4.65 4.93
N ALA A 66 -2.29 -5.17 6.14
CA ALA A 66 -2.98 -6.45 6.31
C ALA A 66 -4.39 -6.43 5.68
N ALA A 67 -5.12 -5.32 5.83
CA ALA A 67 -6.42 -5.12 5.21
C ALA A 67 -6.33 -5.09 3.67
N ILE A 68 -5.31 -4.45 3.09
CA ILE A 68 -5.06 -4.45 1.64
C ILE A 68 -4.84 -5.88 1.14
N GLU A 69 -3.96 -6.66 1.78
CA GLU A 69 -3.67 -8.04 1.39
C GLU A 69 -4.93 -8.92 1.41
N ALA A 70 -5.79 -8.75 2.42
CA ALA A 70 -7.03 -9.51 2.55
C ALA A 70 -8.10 -9.14 1.52
N ASN A 71 -8.12 -7.88 1.03
CA ASN A 71 -9.22 -7.36 0.22
C ASN A 71 -8.88 -7.09 -1.25
N LYS A 72 -7.60 -6.99 -1.62
CA LYS A 72 -7.17 -6.64 -2.99
C LYS A 72 -7.69 -7.60 -4.07
N ALA A 73 -7.90 -8.88 -3.73
CA ALA A 73 -8.47 -9.88 -4.63
C ALA A 73 -9.96 -9.66 -4.97
N ARG A 74 -10.69 -8.83 -4.22
CA ARG A 74 -12.11 -8.53 -4.50
C ARG A 74 -12.30 -7.91 -5.89
N MET A 75 -11.31 -7.22 -6.43
CA MET A 75 -11.35 -6.62 -7.78
C MET A 75 -11.81 -7.60 -8.89
N THR A 76 -11.57 -8.92 -8.72
CA THR A 76 -11.91 -9.94 -9.72
C THR A 76 -13.27 -10.60 -9.47
N VAL A 77 -13.74 -10.64 -8.22
CA VAL A 77 -14.92 -11.42 -7.80
C VAL A 77 -16.11 -10.56 -7.34
N ASP A 78 -15.84 -9.36 -6.83
CA ASP A 78 -16.82 -8.43 -6.26
C ASP A 78 -16.33 -6.98 -6.43
N LYS A 79 -16.64 -6.41 -7.60
CA LYS A 79 -16.15 -5.06 -7.97
C LYS A 79 -16.80 -3.96 -7.14
N ASP A 80 -18.07 -4.12 -6.79
CA ASP A 80 -18.79 -3.12 -6.00
C ASP A 80 -18.31 -3.17 -4.55
N GLY A 81 -18.08 -4.37 -3.99
CA GLY A 81 -17.44 -4.52 -2.70
C GLY A 81 -16.00 -4.01 -2.68
N PHE A 82 -15.24 -4.18 -3.77
CA PHE A 82 -13.91 -3.58 -3.90
C PHE A 82 -13.97 -2.05 -3.89
N ARG A 83 -14.92 -1.45 -4.61
CA ARG A 83 -15.13 0.01 -4.62
C ARG A 83 -15.55 0.55 -3.26
N GLN A 84 -16.48 -0.13 -2.59
CA GLN A 84 -16.93 0.24 -1.26
C GLN A 84 -15.77 0.17 -0.27
N TRP A 85 -15.02 -0.94 -0.28
CA TRP A 85 -13.84 -1.10 0.57
C TRP A 85 -12.79 -0.01 0.33
N LEU A 86 -12.48 0.35 -0.91
CA LEU A 86 -11.57 1.47 -1.21
C LEU A 86 -12.08 2.81 -0.64
N SER A 87 -13.40 3.01 -0.65
CA SER A 87 -14.02 4.22 -0.10
C SER A 87 -13.90 4.26 1.42
N ASP A 88 -14.02 3.11 2.09
CA ASP A 88 -13.87 2.99 3.53
C ASP A 88 -12.41 3.15 3.95
N LEU A 89 -11.47 2.50 3.24
CA LEU A 89 -10.03 2.69 3.41
C LEU A 89 -9.64 4.17 3.29
N ALA A 90 -10.16 4.89 2.29
CA ALA A 90 -9.87 6.33 2.14
C ALA A 90 -10.40 7.16 3.32
N ARG A 91 -11.55 6.80 3.90
CA ARG A 91 -12.09 7.47 5.10
C ARG A 91 -11.23 7.20 6.33
N GLU A 92 -10.78 5.98 6.52
CA GLU A 92 -9.89 5.60 7.63
C GLU A 92 -8.56 6.37 7.56
N MET A 93 -7.94 6.43 6.37
CA MET A 93 -6.72 7.22 6.14
C MET A 93 -6.94 8.71 6.44
N ALA A 94 -8.09 9.27 6.07
CA ALA A 94 -8.41 10.68 6.35
C ALA A 94 -8.64 10.95 7.85
N ALA A 95 -9.30 10.01 8.55
CA ALA A 95 -9.49 10.09 9.99
C ALA A 95 -8.13 10.04 10.73
N GLU A 96 -7.26 9.12 10.32
CA GLU A 96 -5.91 9.01 10.88
C GLU A 96 -5.07 10.26 10.59
N ALA A 97 -5.12 10.80 9.37
CA ALA A 97 -4.44 12.05 9.03
C ALA A 97 -4.92 13.21 9.93
N THR A 98 -6.23 13.28 10.21
CA THR A 98 -6.79 14.27 11.13
C THR A 98 -6.25 14.08 12.55
N ARG A 99 -6.25 12.83 13.05
CA ARG A 99 -5.71 12.50 14.38
C ARG A 99 -4.23 12.91 14.52
N ARG A 100 -3.38 12.56 13.54
CA ARG A 100 -1.94 12.92 13.54
C ARG A 100 -1.70 14.43 13.47
N ASN A 101 -2.58 15.18 12.81
CA ASN A 101 -2.48 16.64 12.73
C ASN A 101 -2.94 17.35 14.01
N LEU A 102 -3.90 16.76 14.74
CA LEU A 102 -4.41 17.32 16.00
C LEU A 102 -3.56 16.91 17.22
N ASP A 103 -2.93 15.74 17.18
CA ASP A 103 -1.93 15.28 18.14
C ASP A 103 -0.54 15.25 17.47
N PRO A 104 0.06 16.42 17.14
CA PRO A 104 1.38 16.43 16.55
C PRO A 104 2.39 15.80 17.51
N PRO A 105 3.37 15.01 17.02
CA PRO A 105 4.43 14.48 17.86
C PRO A 105 5.17 15.64 18.54
N VAL A 106 5.31 15.56 19.87
CA VAL A 106 6.03 16.53 20.72
C VAL A 106 7.53 16.45 20.47
#